data_AF-A0A3D6DN66-F1
#
_entry.id   AF-A0A3D6DN66-F1
#
_cell.length_a   1.000
_cell.length_b   1.000
_cell.length_c   1.000
_cell.angle_alpha   90.00
_cell.angle_beta   90.00
_cell.angle_gamma   90.00
#
_symmetry.space_group_name_H-M   'P 1'
#
loop_
_entity.id
_entity.type
_entity.pdbx_description
1 polymer ?
#
loop_
_entity_poly.entity_id
_entity_poly.type
_entity_poly.pdbx_seq_one_letter_code
_entity_poly.pdbx_strand_id
1 'polypeptide(L)'
;MSQLEHQLTLSAVAEAPAIAPLSEQEISVEVLVEKYAKGNETSVHDVRRRVARALAANEDDKQRAHWESRFLWAQENGFVPAGRINSAAGTTHAATLINCFVQPIGDCV
;
A
#
# COMPACT_ATOMS: atom_id res chain seq x y z
N MET A 1 -6.44 36.48 -1.99
CA MET A 1 -7.00 35.88 -0.76
C MET A 1 -6.82 34.38 -0.87
N SER A 2 -6.17 33.81 0.15
CA SER A 2 -5.45 32.54 0.18
C SER A 2 -6.29 31.31 -0.19
N GLN A 3 -5.85 30.52 -1.17
CA GLN A 3 -6.37 29.17 -1.46
C GLN A 3 -5.67 28.11 -0.57
N LEU A 4 -5.70 28.31 0.75
CA LEU A 4 -5.12 27.39 1.73
C LEU A 4 -6.21 26.77 2.61
N GLU A 5 -7.22 26.13 2.02
CA GLU A 5 -8.22 25.40 2.81
C GLU A 5 -8.65 24.15 2.05
N HIS A 6 -7.96 23.03 2.29
CA HIS A 6 -8.51 21.66 2.28
C HIS A 6 -7.46 20.60 2.67
N GLN A 7 -6.49 20.94 3.53
CA GLN A 7 -5.62 19.91 4.09
C GLN A 7 -6.32 19.32 5.32
N LEU A 8 -6.68 18.04 5.23
CA LEU A 8 -7.22 17.27 6.34
C LEU A 8 -6.23 17.33 7.52
N THR A 9 -6.76 17.42 8.75
CA THR A 9 -5.90 17.33 9.94
C THR A 9 -5.25 15.95 9.99
N LEU A 10 -4.07 15.82 10.62
CA LEU A 10 -3.34 14.55 10.72
C LEU A 10 -4.14 13.42 11.40
N SER A 11 -5.24 13.77 12.09
CA SER A 11 -6.15 12.83 12.74
C SER A 11 -7.49 12.68 12.03
N ALA A 12 -7.74 13.46 10.98
CA ALA A 12 -8.99 13.36 10.22
C ALA A 12 -8.96 12.11 9.34
N VAL A 13 -10.04 11.33 9.45
CA VAL A 13 -10.35 10.24 8.52
C VAL A 13 -11.07 10.85 7.32
N ALA A 14 -10.63 10.51 6.10
CA ALA A 14 -11.31 10.93 4.89
C ALA A 14 -12.77 10.44 4.89
N GLU A 15 -13.71 11.33 4.58
CA GLU A 15 -15.12 10.98 4.49
C GLU A 15 -15.38 10.05 3.30
N ALA A 16 -16.39 9.20 3.41
CA ALA A 16 -16.75 8.27 2.35
C ALA A 16 -17.06 9.05 1.04
N PRO A 17 -16.62 8.54 -0.12
CA PRO A 17 -16.80 9.25 -1.38
C PRO A 17 -18.31 9.42 -1.66
N ALA A 18 -18.69 10.62 -2.11
CA ALA A 18 -20.08 10.93 -2.48
C ALA A 18 -20.61 10.07 -3.64
N ILE A 19 -19.70 9.50 -4.43
CA ILE A 19 -20.00 8.58 -5.52
C ILE A 19 -19.40 7.21 -5.14
N ALA A 20 -20.23 6.18 -5.20
CA ALA A 20 -19.77 4.82 -4.93
C ALA A 20 -18.62 4.43 -5.89
N PRO A 21 -17.60 3.72 -5.39
CA PRO A 21 -16.49 3.28 -6.24
C PRO A 21 -17.00 2.36 -7.35
N LEU A 22 -16.36 2.46 -8.51
CA LEU A 22 -16.62 1.56 -9.64
C LEU A 22 -16.26 0.12 -9.26
N SER A 23 -16.95 -0.83 -9.87
CA SER A 23 -16.57 -2.24 -9.76
C SER A 23 -15.18 -2.48 -10.34
N GLU A 24 -14.50 -3.50 -9.83
CA GLU A 24 -13.21 -3.94 -10.35
C GLU A 24 -13.32 -4.30 -11.84
N GLN A 25 -12.35 -3.83 -12.62
CA GLN A 25 -12.25 -4.14 -14.04
C GLN A 25 -11.46 -5.45 -14.21
N GLU A 26 -11.84 -6.28 -15.19
CA GLU A 26 -11.20 -7.56 -15.49
C GLU A 26 -9.67 -7.44 -15.61
N ILE A 27 -9.19 -6.47 -16.40
CA ILE A 27 -7.75 -6.23 -16.58
C ILE A 27 -7.03 -5.86 -15.27
N SER A 28 -7.72 -5.22 -14.32
CA SER A 28 -7.12 -4.89 -13.02
C SER A 28 -6.88 -6.15 -12.19
N VAL A 29 -7.81 -7.10 -12.24
CA VAL A 29 -7.68 -8.39 -11.56
C VAL A 29 -6.56 -9.22 -12.19
N GLU A 30 -6.51 -9.28 -13.52
CA GLU A 30 -5.45 -9.98 -14.25
C GLU A 30 -4.06 -9.45 -13.91
N VAL A 31 -3.87 -8.13 -14.01
CA VAL A 31 -2.59 -7.48 -13.66
C VAL A 31 -2.26 -7.69 -12.18
N LEU A 32 -3.26 -7.67 -11.30
CA LEU A 32 -3.07 -7.91 -9.88
C LEU A 32 -2.50 -9.31 -9.62
N VAL A 33 -3.15 -10.32 -10.19
CA VAL A 33 -2.76 -11.73 -10.04
C VAL A 33 -1.37 -11.96 -10.65
N GLU A 34 -1.11 -11.42 -11.84
CA GLU A 34 0.15 -11.64 -12.54
C GLU A 34 1.35 -10.97 -11.86
N LYS A 35 1.20 -9.72 -11.40
CA LYS A 35 2.33 -8.89 -10.95
C LYS A 35 2.51 -8.86 -9.44
N TYR A 36 1.43 -8.97 -8.67
CA TYR A 36 1.44 -8.65 -7.23
C TYR A 36 1.03 -9.81 -6.33
N ALA A 37 0.14 -10.68 -6.77
CA ALA A 37 -0.25 -11.85 -6.01
C ALA A 37 0.93 -12.84 -5.86
N LYS A 38 1.02 -13.49 -4.69
CA LYS A 38 2.05 -14.46 -4.36
C LYS A 38 1.43 -15.71 -3.73
N GLY A 39 1.99 -16.88 -4.07
CA GLY A 39 1.50 -18.16 -3.55
C GLY A 39 0.04 -18.40 -3.96
N ASN A 40 -0.85 -18.47 -2.97
CA ASN A 40 -2.27 -18.76 -3.15
C ASN A 40 -3.16 -17.51 -3.13
N GLU A 41 -2.57 -16.31 -3.24
CA GLU A 41 -3.33 -15.06 -3.30
C GLU A 41 -4.09 -14.98 -4.62
N THR A 42 -5.40 -14.72 -4.57
CA THR A 42 -6.24 -14.62 -5.78
C THR A 42 -7.06 -13.32 -5.83
N SER A 43 -7.00 -12.50 -4.78
CA SER A 43 -7.78 -11.28 -4.68
C SER A 43 -6.93 -10.08 -4.21
N VAL A 44 -7.42 -8.87 -4.49
CA VAL A 44 -6.83 -7.64 -3.96
C VAL A 44 -6.80 -7.62 -2.44
N HIS A 45 -7.83 -8.19 -1.81
CA HIS A 45 -7.92 -8.27 -0.36
C HIS A 45 -6.77 -9.11 0.22
N ASP A 46 -6.42 -10.25 -0.40
CA ASP A 46 -5.36 -11.12 0.11
C ASP A 46 -4.00 -10.41 0.06
N VAL A 47 -3.70 -9.72 -1.04
CA VAL A 47 -2.50 -8.90 -1.20
C VAL A 47 -2.45 -7.81 -0.13
N ARG A 48 -3.55 -7.05 0.07
CA ARG A 48 -3.63 -5.99 1.09
C ARG A 48 -3.42 -6.53 2.49
N ARG A 49 -3.98 -7.70 2.81
CA ARG A 49 -3.80 -8.37 4.12
C ARG A 49 -2.34 -8.74 4.34
N ARG A 50 -1.67 -9.34 3.34
CA ARG A 50 -0.23 -9.64 3.43
C ARG A 50 0.58 -8.37 3.68
N VAL A 51 0.35 -7.32 2.90
CA VAL A 51 1.06 -6.04 3.03
C VAL A 51 0.82 -5.43 4.42
N ALA A 52 -0.42 -5.38 4.89
CA ALA A 52 -0.77 -4.84 6.21
C ALA A 52 -0.03 -5.58 7.34
N ARG A 53 -0.05 -6.92 7.31
CA ARG A 53 0.67 -7.76 8.27
C ARG A 53 2.19 -7.54 8.20
N ALA A 54 2.74 -7.43 6.99
CA ALA A 54 4.17 -7.22 6.79
C ALA A 54 4.64 -5.86 7.32
N LEU A 55 3.85 -4.81 7.13
CA LEU A 55 4.13 -3.49 7.68
C LEU A 55 4.05 -3.52 9.21
N ALA A 56 2.96 -4.07 9.76
CA ALA A 56 2.74 -4.17 11.20
C ALA A 56 3.79 -5.01 11.94
N ALA A 57 4.45 -5.96 11.28
CA ALA A 57 5.52 -6.75 11.88
C ALA A 57 6.73 -5.92 12.35
N ASN A 58 6.90 -4.70 11.82
CA ASN A 58 7.97 -3.77 12.24
C ASN A 58 7.63 -2.99 13.52
N GLU A 59 6.36 -3.04 13.95
CA GLU A 59 5.89 -2.39 15.17
C GLU A 59 6.14 -3.27 16.40
N ASP A 60 6.05 -2.64 17.59
CA ASP A 60 6.12 -3.33 18.88
C ASP A 60 5.08 -4.46 18.96
N ASP A 61 5.47 -5.61 19.53
CA ASP A 61 4.65 -6.82 19.62
C ASP A 61 3.21 -6.56 20.11
N LYS A 62 3.07 -5.70 21.12
CA LYS A 62 1.77 -5.36 21.72
C LYS A 62 0.87 -4.55 20.79
N GLN A 63 1.44 -3.86 19.82
CA GLN A 63 0.75 -2.96 18.90
C GLN A 63 0.55 -3.55 17.50
N ARG A 64 1.24 -4.64 17.15
CA ARG A 64 1.15 -5.24 15.80
C ARG A 64 -0.28 -5.49 15.34
N ALA A 65 -1.12 -6.09 16.18
CA ALA A 65 -2.53 -6.34 15.83
C ALA A 65 -3.33 -5.05 15.61
N HIS A 66 -3.06 -4.01 16.41
CA HIS A 66 -3.67 -2.71 16.22
C HIS A 66 -3.26 -2.12 14.87
N TRP A 67 -1.96 -2.07 14.58
CA TRP A 67 -1.46 -1.48 13.34
C TRP A 67 -1.81 -2.28 12.09
N GLU A 68 -1.83 -3.61 12.14
CA GLU A 68 -2.29 -4.44 11.03
C GLU A 68 -3.73 -4.07 10.62
N SER A 69 -4.62 -3.93 11.60
CA SER A 69 -6.01 -3.52 11.34
C SER A 69 -6.10 -2.11 10.73
N ARG A 70 -5.27 -1.17 11.20
CA ARG A 70 -5.22 0.21 10.69
C ARG A 70 -4.65 0.30 9.27
N PHE A 71 -3.60 -0.47 8.98
CA PHE A 71 -3.00 -0.52 7.64
C PHE A 71 -3.91 -1.21 6.63
N LEU A 72 -4.62 -2.28 7.02
CA LEU A 72 -5.62 -2.90 6.16
C LEU A 72 -6.75 -1.92 5.88
N TRP A 73 -7.30 -1.30 6.92
CA TRP A 73 -8.35 -0.29 6.78
C TRP A 73 -7.94 0.84 5.83
N ALA A 74 -6.72 1.39 5.99
CA ALA A 74 -6.23 2.45 5.11
C ALA A 74 -6.18 1.98 3.64
N GLN A 75 -5.69 0.76 3.38
CA GLN A 75 -5.59 0.21 2.03
C GLN A 75 -6.96 -0.01 1.37
N GLU A 76 -7.96 -0.38 2.15
CA GLU A 76 -9.33 -0.57 1.68
C GLU A 76 -10.07 0.76 1.47
N ASN A 77 -9.59 1.83 2.12
CA ASN A 77 -10.19 3.17 2.08
C ASN A 77 -9.36 4.17 1.27
N GLY A 78 -8.66 3.68 0.23
CA GLY A 78 -8.09 4.53 -0.82
C GLY A 78 -6.58 4.75 -0.75
N PHE A 79 -5.88 4.24 0.28
CA PHE A 79 -4.42 4.22 0.26
C PHE A 79 -3.91 3.07 -0.62
N VAL A 80 -3.14 3.38 -1.67
CA VAL A 80 -2.54 2.36 -2.54
C VAL A 80 -1.03 2.41 -2.42
N PRO A 81 -0.39 1.39 -1.81
CA PRO A 81 1.07 1.31 -1.75
C PRO A 81 1.66 1.17 -3.16
N ALA A 82 2.92 1.60 -3.31
CA ALA A 82 3.62 1.50 -4.58
C ALA A 82 3.93 0.04 -4.96
N GLY A 83 4.21 -0.20 -6.25
CA GLY A 83 4.28 -1.54 -6.83
C GLY A 83 5.24 -2.51 -6.11
N ARG A 84 6.47 -2.08 -5.77
CA ARG A 84 7.42 -2.94 -5.03
C ARG A 84 6.93 -3.34 -3.64
N ILE A 85 6.16 -2.48 -2.96
CA ILE A 85 5.56 -2.82 -1.65
C ILE A 85 4.54 -3.93 -1.85
N ASN A 86 3.59 -3.75 -2.78
CA ASN A 86 2.55 -4.76 -3.06
C ASN A 86 3.14 -6.09 -3.51
N SER A 87 4.21 -6.07 -4.31
CA SER A 87 4.80 -7.29 -4.86
C SER A 87 5.67 -8.05 -3.84
N ALA A 88 6.39 -7.36 -2.95
CA ALA A 88 7.45 -7.99 -2.15
C ALA A 88 7.23 -7.97 -0.63
N ALA A 89 6.42 -7.06 -0.07
CA ALA A 89 6.24 -6.98 1.38
C ALA A 89 5.63 -8.27 1.93
N GLY A 90 6.24 -8.85 2.98
CA GLY A 90 5.77 -10.10 3.59
C GLY A 90 6.05 -11.37 2.78
N THR A 91 6.84 -11.26 1.71
CA THR A 91 7.30 -12.42 0.92
C THR A 91 8.70 -12.85 1.36
N THR A 92 9.14 -14.04 0.94
CA THR A 92 10.52 -14.51 1.16
C THR A 92 11.53 -13.92 0.17
N HIS A 93 11.08 -13.13 -0.81
CA HIS A 93 11.96 -12.51 -1.79
C HIS A 93 12.70 -11.32 -1.16
N ALA A 94 14.03 -11.39 -1.16
CA ALA A 94 14.91 -10.30 -0.73
C ALA A 94 14.96 -9.17 -1.78
N ALA A 95 13.85 -8.43 -1.91
CA ALA A 95 13.76 -7.25 -2.75
C ALA A 95 13.60 -6.00 -1.88
N THR A 96 14.20 -4.89 -2.32
CA THR A 96 13.93 -3.59 -1.70
C THR A 96 12.49 -3.16 -1.96
N LEU A 97 11.83 -2.64 -0.93
CA LEU A 97 10.47 -2.09 -1.04
C LEU A 97 10.47 -0.66 -1.61
N ILE A 98 11.66 -0.05 -1.76
CA ILE A 98 11.85 1.31 -2.28
C ILE A 98 11.84 1.28 -3.81
N ASN A 99 11.09 2.21 -4.43
CA ASN A 99 11.01 2.35 -5.89
C ASN A 99 11.94 3.43 -6.44
N CYS A 100 12.00 4.59 -5.76
CA CYS A 100 12.66 5.77 -6.29
C CYS A 100 14.10 5.86 -5.75
N PHE A 101 15.08 5.93 -6.66
CA PHE A 101 16.49 6.09 -6.33
C PHE A 101 17.04 7.31 -7.07
N VAL A 102 17.94 8.03 -6.42
CA VAL A 102 18.72 9.12 -7.02
C VAL A 102 20.18 8.76 -6.84
N GLN A 103 20.94 8.80 -7.94
CA GLN A 103 22.37 8.53 -7.91
C GLN A 103 23.11 9.77 -8.41
N PRO A 104 24.03 10.34 -7.62
CA PRO A 104 24.89 11.42 -8.10
C PRO A 104 25.85 10.88 -9.16
N ILE A 105 26.09 11.67 -10.21
CA ILE A 105 27.09 11.38 -11.24
C ILE A 105 28.32 12.23 -10.94
N GLY A 106 29.45 11.58 -10.66
CA GLY A 106 30.74 12.25 -10.43
C GLY A 106 31.41 12.64 -11.73
N ASP A 107 32.17 13.73 -11.71
CA ASP A 107 32.97 14.21 -12.85
C ASP A 107 34.36 13.55 -12.86
N CYS A 108 34.41 12.23 -12.71
CA CYS A 108 35.62 11.44 -12.82
C CYS A 108 35.30 9.99 -13.23
N VAL A 109 36.27 9.31 -13.84
CA VAL A 109 36.22 7.86 -14.15
C VAL A 109 36.79 7.07 -13.00
#